data_AF-A0A1M7RP97-F1
#
_entry.id   AF-A0A1M7RP97-F1
#
_cell.length_a   1.000
_cell.length_b   1.000
_cell.length_c   1.000
_cell.angle_alpha   90.00
_cell.angle_beta   90.00
_cell.angle_gamma   90.00
#
_symmetry.space_group_name_H-M   'P 1'
#
loop_
_entity.id
_entity.type
_entity.pdbx_description
1 polymer ?
#
loop_
_entity_poly.entity_id
_entity_poly.type
_entity_poly.pdbx_seq_one_letter_code
_entity_poly.pdbx_strand_id
1 'polypeptide(L)' 'MKPAPSRPHNWGRWGDDDERGALNVLGPEQVLRAAAAVTTGQAYSLGIPIQQRDVPLLDYRGTRCG' A
#
# COMPACT_ATOMS: atom_id res chain seq x y z
N MET A 1 -3.46 13.33 31.01
CA MET A 1 -4.22 13.36 29.74
C MET A 1 -3.22 13.58 28.61
N LYS A 2 -3.07 12.66 27.64
CA LYS A 2 -2.21 12.90 26.47
C LYS A 2 -2.92 13.86 25.51
N PRO A 3 -2.24 14.87 24.93
CA PRO A 3 -2.85 15.77 23.95
C PRO A 3 -3.27 14.98 22.71
N ALA A 4 -4.40 15.37 22.12
CA ALA A 4 -4.86 14.81 20.85
C ALA A 4 -3.82 15.09 19.74
N PRO A 5 -3.63 14.17 18.79
CA PRO A 5 -2.69 14.35 17.69
C PRO A 5 -3.08 15.55 16.82
N SER A 6 -2.09 16.30 16.33
CA SER A 6 -2.29 17.48 15.47
C SER A 6 -2.71 17.12 14.03
N ARG A 7 -2.66 15.84 13.66
CA ARG A 7 -3.03 15.31 12.33
C ARG A 7 -3.79 14.00 12.47
N PRO A 8 -4.73 13.70 11.55
CA PRO A 8 -5.42 12.42 11.54
C PRO A 8 -4.43 11.26 11.38
N HIS A 9 -4.61 10.20 12.17
CA HIS A 9 -3.81 8.98 12.12
C HIS A 9 -4.65 7.74 12.41
N ASN A 10 -4.10 6.56 12.10
CA ASN A 10 -4.72 5.27 12.42
C ASN A 10 -4.04 4.51 13.57
N TRP A 11 -3.09 5.10 14.30
CA TRP A 11 -2.45 4.45 15.45
C TRP A 11 -3.47 4.00 16.51
N GLY A 12 -3.32 2.76 16.98
CA GLY A 12 -4.21 2.13 17.97
C GLY A 12 -5.59 1.72 17.45
N ARG A 13 -5.93 2.02 16.19
CA ARG A 13 -7.26 1.72 15.62
C ARG A 13 -7.60 0.23 15.62
N TRP A 14 -6.60 -0.64 15.50
CA TRP A 14 -6.74 -2.09 15.46
C TRP A 14 -6.03 -2.80 16.62
N GLY A 15 -5.63 -2.05 17.65
CA GLY A 15 -4.79 -2.52 18.74
C GLY A 15 -3.39 -1.92 18.70
N ASP A 16 -2.73 -1.90 19.86
CA ASP A 16 -1.39 -1.32 20.00
C ASP A 16 -0.30 -2.21 19.37
N ASP A 17 -0.57 -3.52 19.24
CA ASP A 17 0.34 -4.51 18.63
C ASP A 17 0.04 -4.78 17.15
N ASP A 18 -0.80 -3.96 16.49
CA ASP A 18 -1.16 -4.15 15.09
C ASP A 18 -0.02 -3.79 14.13
N GLU A 19 0.40 -4.76 13.30
CA GLU A 19 1.40 -4.58 12.25
C GLU A 19 0.80 -4.51 10.83
N ARG A 20 -0.52 -4.71 10.68
CA ARG A 20 -1.19 -4.80 9.37
C ARG A 20 -1.71 -3.45 8.88
N GLY A 21 -2.11 -2.57 9.79
CA GLY A 21 -2.61 -1.23 9.46
C GLY A 21 -3.85 -1.26 8.55
N ALA A 22 -3.85 -0.42 7.51
CA ALA A 22 -5.00 -0.26 6.63
C ALA A 22 -5.42 -1.55 5.89
N LEU A 23 -4.55 -2.57 5.83
CA LEU A 23 -4.91 -3.89 5.30
C LEU A 23 -6.05 -4.53 6.10
N ASN A 24 -6.24 -4.18 7.37
CA ASN A 24 -7.35 -4.64 8.21
C ASN A 24 -8.73 -4.22 7.69
N VAL A 25 -8.81 -3.23 6.78
CA VAL A 25 -10.05 -2.82 6.12
C VAL A 25 -10.46 -3.81 5.00
N LEU A 26 -9.52 -4.64 4.53
CA LEU A 26 -9.77 -5.63 3.49
C LEU A 26 -10.08 -6.99 4.12
N GLY A 27 -11.33 -7.43 3.99
CA GLY A 27 -11.82 -8.74 4.44
C GLY A 27 -12.63 -9.48 3.38
N PRO A 28 -13.30 -10.59 3.75
CA PRO A 28 -14.04 -11.43 2.81
C PRO A 28 -15.13 -10.67 2.04
N GLU A 29 -15.82 -9.71 2.67
CA GLU A 29 -16.81 -8.89 1.98
C GLU A 29 -16.21 -8.04 0.86
N GLN A 30 -15.03 -7.43 1.10
CA GLN A 30 -14.33 -6.63 0.09
C GLN A 30 -13.93 -7.51 -1.10
N VAL A 31 -13.50 -8.75 -0.84
CA VAL A 31 -13.17 -9.73 -1.89
C VAL A 31 -14.40 -10.06 -2.74
N LEU A 32 -15.53 -10.37 -2.10
CA LEU A 32 -16.78 -10.67 -2.82
C LEU A 32 -17.27 -9.47 -3.65
N ARG A 33 -17.21 -8.26 -3.09
CA ARG A 33 -17.56 -7.03 -3.82
C ARG A 33 -16.63 -6.79 -5.02
N ALA A 34 -15.33 -7.03 -4.87
CA ALA A 34 -14.37 -6.89 -5.95
C ALA A 34 -14.62 -7.93 -7.07
N ALA A 35 -14.91 -9.18 -6.71
CA ALA A 35 -15.26 -10.22 -7.68
C ALA A 35 -16.53 -9.88 -8.47
N ALA A 36 -17.56 -9.36 -7.79
CA ALA A 36 -18.80 -8.94 -8.43
C ALA A 36 -18.63 -7.75 -9.39
N ALA A 37 -17.56 -6.96 -9.26
CA ALA A 37 -17.28 -5.83 -10.15
C ALA A 37 -16.73 -6.26 -11.53
N VAL A 38 -16.30 -7.51 -11.69
CA VAL A 38 -15.78 -8.02 -12.96
C VAL A 38 -16.95 -8.33 -13.91
N THR A 39 -17.00 -7.66 -15.06
CA THR A 39 -18.08 -7.82 -16.05
C THR A 39 -17.62 -8.36 -17.41
N THR A 40 -16.42 -7.97 -17.86
CA THR A 40 -15.90 -8.30 -19.19
C THR A 40 -14.82 -9.38 -19.19
N GLY A 41 -14.28 -9.72 -18.02
CA GLY A 41 -13.17 -10.68 -17.89
C GLY A 41 -11.83 -10.22 -18.46
N GLN A 42 -11.69 -8.93 -18.83
CA GLN A 42 -10.43 -8.40 -19.35
C GLN A 42 -9.41 -8.20 -18.23
N ALA A 43 -8.15 -8.59 -18.49
CA ALA A 43 -7.04 -8.44 -17.56
C ALA A 43 -5.98 -7.50 -18.15
N TYR A 44 -5.57 -6.50 -17.38
CA TYR A 44 -4.53 -5.55 -17.76
C TYR A 44 -3.36 -5.65 -16.78
N SER A 45 -2.14 -5.79 -17.30
CA SER A 45 -0.93 -5.75 -16.47
C SER A 45 -0.63 -4.30 -16.08
N LEU A 46 -0.60 -4.03 -14.77
CA LEU A 46 -0.22 -2.72 -14.21
C LEU A 46 1.26 -2.66 -13.81
N GLY A 47 2.01 -3.75 -14.04
CA GLY A 47 3.43 -3.82 -13.75
C GLY A 47 4.26 -3.20 -14.87
N ILE A 48 5.29 -2.44 -14.47
CA ILE A 48 6.36 -2.04 -15.40
C ILE A 48 7.29 -3.25 -15.59
N PRO A 49 7.82 -3.50 -16.80
CA PRO A 49 8.82 -4.54 -17.02
C PRO A 49 10.02 -4.42 -16.07
N ILE A 50 10.46 -5.54 -15.51
CA ILE A 50 11.65 -5.58 -14.65
C ILE A 50 12.88 -5.63 -15.56
N GLN A 51 13.55 -4.49 -15.71
CA GLN A 51 14.72 -4.34 -16.58
C GLN A 51 15.71 -3.34 -15.97
N GLN A 52 16.97 -3.43 -16.40
CA GLN A 52 18.08 -2.64 -15.84
C GLN A 52 18.17 -1.21 -16.37
N ARG A 53 17.61 -0.93 -17.55
CA ARG A 53 17.67 0.38 -18.23
C ARG A 53 16.26 0.87 -18.53
N ASP A 54 16.11 2.18 -18.66
CA ASP A 54 14.86 2.84 -19.07
C ASP A 54 13.68 2.60 -18.10
N VAL A 55 13.97 2.25 -16.85
CA VAL A 55 13.01 2.25 -15.75
C VAL A 55 13.27 3.47 -14.86
N PRO A 56 12.23 4.15 -14.35
CA PRO A 56 12.37 5.24 -13.41
C PRO A 56 12.73 4.68 -12.03
N LEU A 57 13.91 4.08 -11.92
CA LEU A 57 14.49 3.68 -10.66
C LEU A 57 15.06 4.96 -10.03
N LEU A 58 14.64 5.27 -8.81
CA LEU A 58 15.25 6.34 -8.05
C LEU A 58 16.73 5.98 -7.83
N ASP A 59 17.64 6.80 -8.36
CA ASP A 59 19.06 6.66 -8.06
C ASP A 59 19.26 6.71 -6.54
N TYR A 60 20.09 5.79 -6.03
CA TYR A 60 20.46 5.78 -4.63
C TYR A 60 21.12 7.12 -4.25
N ARG A 61 20.40 7.96 -3.51
CA ARG A 61 20.92 9.22 -2.95
C ARG A 61 21.64 8.97 -1.62
N GLY A 62 22.71 8.18 -1.66
CA GLY A 62 23.67 8.10 -0.57
C GLY A 62 25.00 8.71 -1.01
N THR A 63 25.55 9.60 -0.19
CA THR A 63 26.87 10.21 -0.35
C THR A 63 27.93 9.19 -0.73
N ARG A 64 28.60 9.40 -1.87
CA ARG A 64 29.92 8.82 -2.12
C ARG A 64 30.85 9.33 -1.01
N CYS A 65 31.13 8.50 -0.01
CA CYS A 65 32.34 8.66 0.76
C CYS A 65 33.48 8.25 -0.19
N GLY A 66 34.37 9.21 -0.48
CA GLY A 66 35.60 8.95 -1.21
C GLY A 66 36.56 8.07 -0.43
#